data_AF-A0A2N3X0F9-F1
#
_entry.id   AF-A0A2N3X0F9-F1
#
_cell.length_a   1.000
_cell.length_b   1.000
_cell.length_c   1.000
_cell.angle_alpha   90.00
_cell.angle_beta   90.00
_cell.angle_gamma   90.00
#
_symmetry.space_group_name_H-M   'P 1'
#
loop_
_entity.id
_entity.type
_entity.pdbx_description
1 polymer ?
#
loop_
_entity_poly.entity_id
_entity_poly.type
_entity_poly.pdbx_seq_one_letter_code
_entity_poly.pdbx_strand_id
1 'polypeptide(L)' 'MLTVEEAADWLAVSRTTMFALIKDEVVPSVLVGRYRRVPADELAAYVEGLIARAEEC' A
#
# COMPACT_ATOMS: atom_id res chain seq x y z
N MET A 1 -7.37 9.14 -1.68
CA MET A 1 -5.92 9.36 -1.75
C MET A 1 -5.39 9.49 -0.33
N LEU A 2 -4.76 8.43 0.16
CA LEU A 2 -4.22 8.32 1.51
C LEU A 2 -2.77 8.81 1.53
N THR A 3 -2.32 9.30 2.67
CA THR A 3 -0.87 9.45 2.93
C THR A 3 -0.23 8.08 3.14
N VAL A 4 1.10 8.01 3.08
CA VAL A 4 1.84 6.77 3.37
C VAL A 4 1.54 6.27 4.78
N GLU A 5 1.35 7.17 5.75
CA GLU A 5 1.04 6.81 7.14
C GLU A 5 -0.38 6.27 7.29
N GLU A 6 -1.37 6.89 6.65
CA GLU A 6 -2.75 6.37 6.64
C GLU A 6 -2.85 5.01 5.94
N ALA A 7 -2.11 4.79 4.86
CA ALA A 7 -2.08 3.50 4.18
C ALA A 7 -1.41 2.42 5.04
N ALA A 8 -0.37 2.78 5.79
CA ALA A 8 0.28 1.87 6.74
C ALA A 8 -0.67 1.48 7.89
N ASP A 9 -1.39 2.45 8.45
CA ASP A 9 -2.39 2.22 9.49
C ASP A 9 -3.53 1.34 8.99
N TRP A 10 -4.02 1.59 7.77
CA TRP A 10 -5.08 0.80 7.13
C TRP A 10 -4.70 -0.67 6.93
N LEU A 11 -3.46 -0.93 6.53
CA LEU A 11 -2.90 -2.29 6.40
C LEU A 11 -2.46 -2.90 7.74
N ALA A 12 -2.53 -2.15 8.85
CA ALA A 12 -1.99 -2.51 10.16
C ALA A 12 -0.49 -2.90 10.10
N VAL A 13 0.29 -2.24 9.24
CA VAL A 13 1.74 -2.47 9.08
C VAL A 13 2.55 -1.28 9.59
N SER A 14 3.82 -1.54 9.90
CA SER A 14 4.75 -0.47 10.24
C SER A 14 4.97 0.48 9.05
N ARG A 15 5.15 1.78 9.33
CA ARG A 15 5.51 2.79 8.31
C ARG A 15 6.71 2.35 7.45
N THR A 16 7.71 1.73 8.07
CA THR A 16 8.89 1.19 7.38
C THR A 16 8.52 0.10 6.36
N THR A 17 7.60 -0.81 6.72
CA THR A 17 7.08 -1.83 5.82
C THR A 17 6.34 -1.19 4.66
N MET A 18 5.52 -0.17 4.91
CA MET A 18 4.83 0.55 3.86
C MET A 18 5.81 1.25 2.90
N PHE A 19 6.87 1.87 3.42
CA PHE A 19 7.93 2.44 2.59
C PHE A 19 8.69 1.37 1.79
N ALA A 20 8.89 0.17 2.34
CA ALA A 20 9.47 -0.94 1.60
C ALA A 20 8.55 -1.38 0.46
N LEU A 21 7.25 -1.57 0.70
CA LEU A 21 6.27 -1.93 -0.34
C LEU A 21 6.21 -0.91 -1.48
N ILE A 22 6.30 0.38 -1.17
CA ILE A 22 6.38 1.45 -2.18
C ILE A 22 7.71 1.41 -2.93
N LYS A 23 8.82 1.10 -2.24
CA LYS A 23 10.15 1.01 -2.83
C LYS A 23 10.30 -0.21 -3.74
N ASP A 24 9.70 -1.33 -3.36
CA ASP A 24 9.64 -2.57 -4.14
C ASP A 24 8.59 -2.50 -5.27
N GLU A 25 7.97 -1.33 -5.50
CA GLU A 25 6.97 -1.09 -6.55
C GLU A 25 5.73 -2.00 -6.45
N VAL A 26 5.52 -2.63 -5.28
CA VAL A 26 4.38 -3.51 -5.00
C VAL A 26 3.10 -2.71 -4.77
N VAL A 27 3.22 -1.57 -4.07
CA VAL A 27 2.10 -0.65 -3.85
C VAL A 27 2.37 0.63 -4.63
N PRO A 28 1.60 0.91 -5.70
CA PRO A 28 1.72 2.13 -6.47
C PRO A 28 1.55 3.36 -5.59
N SER A 29 2.43 4.34 -5.79
CA SER A 29 2.33 5.64 -5.14
C SER A 29 2.40 6.74 -6.18
N VAL A 30 1.57 7.76 -6.01
CA VAL A 30 1.52 8.94 -6.87
C VAL A 30 2.19 10.10 -6.14
N LEU A 31 3.15 10.74 -6.80
CA LEU A 31 3.75 11.96 -6.29
C LEU A 31 2.80 13.13 -6.58
N VAL A 32 2.20 13.69 -5.53
CA VAL A 32 1.34 14.88 -5.64
C VAL A 32 2.11 16.06 -5.05
N GLY A 33 2.70 16.87 -5.94
CA GLY A 33 3.60 17.96 -5.56
C GLY A 33 4.92 17.42 -4.98
N ARG A 34 5.11 17.57 -3.66
CA ARG A 34 6.30 17.05 -2.93
C ARG A 34 5.98 15.84 -2.06
N TYR A 35 4.72 15.46 -1.93
CA TYR A 35 4.28 14.38 -1.05
C TYR A 35 3.86 13.16 -1.85
N ARG A 36 4.28 11.97 -1.40
CA ARG A 36 3.75 10.71 -1.95
C ARG A 36 2.38 10.44 -1.37
N ARG A 37 1.43 10.14 -2.25
CA ARG A 37 0.08 9.71 -1.89
C ARG A 37 -0.17 8.33 -2.45
N VAL A 38 -0.90 7.53 -1.70
CA VAL A 38 -1.27 6.17 -2.05
C VAL A 38 -2.75 6.18 -2.43
N PRO A 39 -3.13 5.82 -3.67
CA PRO A 39 -4.52 5.58 -4.01
C PRO A 39 -5.05 4.40 -3.19
N ALA A 40 -6.26 4.56 -2.63
CA ALA A 40 -6.89 3.50 -1.84
C ALA A 40 -7.27 2.28 -2.69
N ASP A 41 -7.55 2.51 -3.98
CA ASP A 41 -7.91 1.47 -4.95
C ASP A 41 -6.79 0.45 -5.13
N GLU A 42 -5.55 0.93 -5.34
CA GLU A 42 -4.38 0.07 -5.46
C GLU A 42 -4.05 -0.66 -4.15
N LEU A 43 -4.34 -0.04 -3.01
CA LEU A 43 -4.16 -0.66 -1.70
C LEU A 43 -5.16 -1.82 -1.51
N ALA A 44 -6.39 -1.65 -1.95
CA ALA A 44 -7.41 -2.70 -1.95
C ALA A 44 -7.01 -3.84 -2.90
N ALA A 45 -6.56 -3.52 -4.12
CA ALA A 45 -6.09 -4.52 -5.09
C ALA A 45 -4.92 -5.35 -4.55
N TYR A 46 -3.99 -4.74 -3.81
CA TYR A 46 -2.92 -5.45 -3.13
C TYR A 46 -3.45 -6.45 -2.08
N VAL A 47 -4.42 -6.03 -1.26
CA VAL A 47 -5.05 -6.92 -0.26
C VAL A 47 -5.83 -8.04 -0.93
N GLU A 48 -6.56 -7.77 -2.01
CA GLU A 48 -7.24 -8.82 -2.78
C GLU A 48 -6.26 -9.86 -3.32
N GLY A 49 -5.09 -9.42 -3.82
CA GLY A 49 -4.02 -10.33 -4.22
C GLY A 49 -3.45 -11.16 -3.06
N LEU A 50 -3.34 -10.57 -1.86
CA LEU A 50 -2.91 -11.32 -0.66
C LEU A 50 -3.96 -12.34 -0.22
N ILE A 51 -5.24 -12.00 -0.27
CA ILE A 51 -6.35 -12.89 0.07
C ILE A 51 -6.38 -14.05 -0.91
N ALA A 52 -6.34 -13.79 -2.22
CA ALA A 52 -6.33 -14.84 -3.24
C ALA A 52 -5.17 -15.84 -3.01
N ARG A 53 -3.97 -15.33 -2.70
CA ARG A 53 -2.81 -16.17 -2.37
C ARG A 53 -2.96 -16.97 -1.07
N ALA A 54 -3.75 -16.46 -0.13
CA ALA A 54 -4.03 -17.15 1.13
C ALA A 54 -5.12 -18.23 0.96
N GLU A 55 -6.09 -18.01 0.07
CA GLU A 55 -7.16 -18.97 -0.24
C GLU A 55 -6.66 -20.20 -1.02
N GLU A 56 -5.48 -20.11 -1.65
CA GLU A 56 -4.83 -21.22 -2.34
C GLU A 56 -4.12 -22.23 -1.39
N CYS A 57 -4.16 -22.02 -0.07
CA CYS A 57 -3.48 -22.83 0.95
C CYS A 57 -4.46 -23.63 1.81
#